data_AF-A0A953BKZ7-F1
#
_entry.id   AF-A0A953BKZ7-F1
#
_cell.length_a   1.000
_cell.length_b   1.000
_cell.length_c   1.000
_cell.angle_alpha   90.00
_cell.angle_beta   90.00
_cell.angle_gamma   90.00
#
_symmetry.space_group_name_H-M   'P 1'
#
loop_
_entity.id
_entity.type
_entity.pdbx_description
1 polymer ?
#
loop_
_entity_poly.entity_id
_entity_poly.type
_entity_poly.pdbx_seq_one_letter_code
_entity_poly.pdbx_strand_id
1 'polypeptide(L)'
;MGFKLYNLLGFKDQPDLTLEGLTPVSWYSRGGYDPVVVGKWASEQKSDLLIVDFEGLCSDVRVQKAECVAQGHAQRIAAFRAAKRDKKNPHAQIGTYAVCPVGDYWTPVMPSEEKLLAWHGTNRFNSVIAGDLDVICPSLYAFYDDEKGWVKYAIANIEEAYKYGKPVIPFICPHYHHSDPKFRNKMIPYFGTMIDTVRERCDSAILWGGWWFGSKDVGQGNESGHPWPWEKDFAWLKEVRRIVRGL
;
A
#
# COMPACT_ATOMS: atom_id res chain seq x y z
N MET A 1 -13.36 11.12 13.02
CA MET A 1 -12.45 11.79 12.06
C MET A 1 -12.96 11.51 10.66
N GLY A 2 -12.86 12.47 9.73
CA GLY A 2 -13.23 12.24 8.34
C GLY A 2 -12.20 11.37 7.61
N PHE A 3 -12.63 10.72 6.53
CA PHE A 3 -11.77 9.91 5.66
C PHE A 3 -10.68 10.77 5.01
N LYS A 4 -9.40 10.39 5.15
CA LYS A 4 -8.26 11.09 4.55
C LYS A 4 -7.74 10.31 3.34
N LEU A 5 -7.33 11.05 2.31
CA LEU A 5 -6.51 10.51 1.21
C LEU A 5 -5.07 10.98 1.41
N TYR A 6 -4.16 10.01 1.59
CA TYR A 6 -2.72 10.27 1.70
C TYR A 6 -2.07 10.26 0.31
N ASN A 7 -1.13 11.17 0.08
CA ASN A 7 -0.40 11.30 -1.17
C ASN A 7 0.98 10.62 -1.10
N LEU A 8 1.11 9.53 -1.85
CA LEU A 8 2.39 8.87 -2.15
C LEU A 8 2.59 8.70 -3.66
N LEU A 9 1.96 9.59 -4.45
CA LEU A 9 2.10 9.63 -5.90
C LEU A 9 3.44 10.28 -6.28
N GLY A 10 4.09 9.72 -7.30
CA GLY A 10 5.39 10.14 -7.78
C GLY A 10 5.40 10.51 -9.27
N PHE A 11 4.38 11.19 -9.77
CA PHE A 11 4.37 11.67 -11.16
C PHE A 11 5.49 12.70 -11.39
N LYS A 12 6.06 12.72 -12.60
CA LYS A 12 6.98 13.76 -13.05
C LYS A 12 6.23 15.09 -13.14
N ASP A 13 6.82 16.15 -12.62
CA ASP A 13 6.24 17.51 -12.64
C ASP A 13 4.88 17.59 -11.92
N GLN A 14 4.64 16.69 -10.96
CA GLN A 14 3.44 16.69 -10.11
C GLN A 14 3.34 18.01 -9.32
N PRO A 15 2.19 18.69 -9.33
CA PRO A 15 1.98 19.87 -8.51
C PRO A 15 1.85 19.48 -7.02
N ASP A 16 1.83 20.49 -6.16
CA ASP A 16 1.52 20.27 -4.75
C ASP A 16 0.05 19.83 -4.59
N LEU A 17 -0.15 18.52 -4.35
CA LEU A 17 -1.49 17.94 -4.18
C LEU A 17 -2.11 18.22 -2.81
N THR A 18 -1.42 18.91 -1.89
CA THR A 18 -2.08 19.46 -0.69
C THR A 18 -3.12 20.50 -1.05
N LEU A 19 -2.97 21.19 -2.20
CA LEU A 19 -3.96 22.10 -2.75
C LEU A 19 -5.22 21.37 -3.29
N GLU A 20 -5.09 20.07 -3.58
CA GLU A 20 -6.21 19.19 -3.90
C GLU A 20 -6.78 18.49 -2.64
N GLY A 21 -6.22 18.81 -1.46
CA GLY A 21 -6.61 18.31 -0.14
C GLY A 21 -6.11 16.90 0.19
N LEU A 22 -5.10 16.40 -0.52
CA LEU A 22 -4.40 15.18 -0.12
C LEU A 22 -3.42 15.48 1.02
N THR A 23 -3.28 14.53 1.95
CA THR A 23 -2.37 14.62 3.09
C THR A 23 -1.01 13.99 2.75
N PRO A 24 0.14 14.65 2.98
CA PRO A 24 1.43 14.02 2.76
C PRO A 24 1.65 12.78 3.67
N VAL A 25 2.32 11.76 3.14
CA VAL A 25 2.81 10.60 3.88
C VAL A 25 4.32 10.49 3.70
N SER A 26 5.04 10.07 4.73
CA SER A 26 6.47 9.78 4.64
C SER A 26 6.68 8.28 4.40
N TRP A 27 7.55 7.93 3.47
CA TRP A 27 7.81 6.54 3.08
C TRP A 27 9.29 6.20 3.12
N TYR A 28 9.63 5.12 3.82
CA TYR A 28 10.96 4.54 3.88
C TYR A 28 10.97 3.19 3.14
N SER A 29 11.42 3.18 1.88
CA SER A 29 11.45 1.97 1.04
C SER A 29 12.81 1.65 0.40
N ARG A 30 13.78 2.57 0.45
CA ARG A 30 15.08 2.43 -0.23
C ARG A 30 16.29 2.34 0.71
N GLY A 31 16.06 2.31 2.01
CA GLY A 31 17.12 2.20 3.01
C GLY A 31 17.31 0.75 3.50
N GLY A 32 18.38 0.53 4.26
CA GLY A 32 18.62 -0.76 4.91
C GLY A 32 17.61 -1.06 6.02
N TYR A 33 17.52 -2.32 6.41
CA TYR A 33 16.65 -2.83 7.49
C TYR A 33 17.15 -2.46 8.91
N ASP A 34 18.15 -1.59 9.02
CA ASP A 34 18.80 -1.25 10.28
C ASP A 34 17.87 -0.34 11.12
N PRO A 35 17.49 -0.76 12.34
CA PRO A 35 16.62 0.04 13.20
C PRO A 35 17.21 1.41 13.56
N VAL A 36 18.53 1.58 13.62
CA VAL A 36 19.16 2.89 13.89
C VAL A 36 18.88 3.86 12.74
N VAL A 37 19.02 3.38 11.50
CA VAL A 37 18.75 4.20 10.30
C VAL A 37 17.27 4.54 10.20
N VAL A 38 16.39 3.58 10.48
CA VAL A 38 14.93 3.79 10.47
C VAL A 38 14.50 4.78 11.55
N GLY A 39 15.04 4.66 12.76
CA GLY A 39 14.77 5.58 13.85
C GLY A 39 15.19 7.01 13.53
N LYS A 40 16.41 7.17 13.00
CA LYS A 40 16.89 8.48 12.52
C LYS A 40 15.96 9.05 11.45
N TRP A 41 15.62 8.26 10.42
CA TRP A 41 14.69 8.70 9.39
C TRP A 41 13.36 9.17 9.98
N ALA A 42 12.76 8.40 10.91
CA ALA A 42 11.49 8.74 11.54
C ALA A 42 11.56 10.06 12.34
N SER A 43 12.70 10.34 12.98
CA SER A 43 12.92 11.59 13.74
C SER A 43 12.93 12.85 12.87
N GLU A 44 13.24 12.69 11.58
CA GLU A 44 13.30 13.77 10.61
C GLU A 44 11.93 14.03 9.93
N GLN A 45 10.97 13.12 10.10
CA GLN A 45 9.66 13.23 9.46
C GLN A 45 8.68 14.12 10.25
N LYS A 46 7.80 14.79 9.52
CA LYS A 46 6.71 15.61 10.07
C LYS A 46 5.31 15.05 9.81
N SER A 47 5.17 14.15 8.84
CA SER A 47 3.89 13.57 8.42
C SER A 47 3.18 12.83 9.55
N ASP A 48 1.85 12.82 9.53
CA ASP A 48 1.03 12.08 10.49
C ASP A 48 0.97 10.56 10.19
N LEU A 49 1.49 10.15 9.04
CA LEU A 49 1.58 8.75 8.64
C LEU A 49 3.00 8.48 8.14
N LEU A 50 3.66 7.49 8.75
CA LEU A 50 4.97 6.99 8.36
C LEU A 50 4.82 5.55 7.90
N ILE A 51 5.20 5.27 6.66
CA ILE A 51 5.23 3.92 6.11
C ILE A 51 6.68 3.43 6.09
N VAL A 52 6.93 2.34 6.80
CA VAL A 52 8.21 1.61 6.75
C VAL A 52 7.99 0.37 5.90
N ASP A 53 8.70 0.28 4.78
CA ASP A 53 8.43 -0.71 3.74
C ASP A 53 9.65 -1.57 3.43
N PHE A 54 9.49 -2.87 3.65
CA PHE A 54 10.52 -3.89 3.51
C PHE A 54 10.02 -5.09 2.69
N GLU A 55 9.65 -4.84 1.44
CA GLU A 55 9.21 -5.88 0.50
C GLU A 55 10.27 -6.97 0.26
N GLY A 56 11.56 -6.64 0.45
CA GLY A 56 12.66 -7.60 0.28
C GLY A 56 12.79 -8.66 1.37
N LEU A 57 12.04 -8.55 2.48
CA LEU A 57 12.05 -9.52 3.56
C LEU A 57 10.92 -10.55 3.39
N CYS A 58 11.19 -11.81 3.74
CA CYS A 58 10.19 -12.89 3.73
C CYS A 58 8.93 -12.50 4.52
N SER A 59 7.75 -12.83 3.99
CA SER A 59 6.44 -12.47 4.53
C SER A 59 5.33 -13.49 4.28
N ASP A 60 5.56 -14.53 3.47
CA ASP A 60 4.52 -15.46 3.07
C ASP A 60 4.95 -16.92 3.24
N VAL A 61 4.44 -17.57 4.29
CA VAL A 61 4.79 -18.97 4.62
C VAL A 61 4.22 -19.99 3.64
N ARG A 62 3.36 -19.58 2.70
CA ARG A 62 2.84 -20.44 1.62
C ARG A 62 3.89 -20.72 0.56
N VAL A 63 4.83 -19.78 0.38
CA VAL A 63 5.86 -19.84 -0.68
C VAL A 63 7.28 -19.70 -0.15
N GLN A 64 7.45 -19.35 1.14
CA GLN A 64 8.74 -19.20 1.80
C GLN A 64 8.80 -20.07 3.07
N LYS A 65 10.02 -20.43 3.49
CA LYS A 65 10.25 -21.16 4.73
C LYS A 65 9.83 -20.33 5.95
N ALA A 66 9.21 -20.96 6.94
CA ALA A 66 8.74 -20.31 8.16
C ALA A 66 9.87 -19.59 8.92
N GLU A 67 11.08 -20.15 8.93
CA GLU A 67 12.25 -19.54 9.57
C GLU A 67 12.64 -18.22 8.89
N CYS A 68 12.55 -18.15 7.56
CA CYS A 68 12.82 -16.91 6.83
C CYS A 68 11.79 -15.83 7.17
N VAL A 69 10.50 -16.19 7.18
CA VAL A 69 9.43 -15.26 7.52
C VAL A 69 9.57 -14.78 8.96
N ALA A 70 9.90 -15.66 9.91
CA ALA A 70 10.16 -15.29 11.30
C ALA A 70 11.35 -14.32 11.46
N GLN A 71 12.45 -14.53 10.72
CA GLN A 71 13.58 -13.60 10.69
C GLN A 71 13.17 -12.24 10.11
N GLY A 72 12.43 -12.24 9.00
CA GLY A 72 11.88 -11.02 8.41
C GLY A 72 10.94 -10.27 9.35
N HIS A 73 10.14 -10.98 10.15
CA HIS A 73 9.32 -10.38 11.21
C HIS A 73 10.15 -9.73 12.30
N ALA A 74 11.20 -10.40 12.79
CA ALA A 74 12.07 -9.83 13.82
C ALA A 74 12.73 -8.52 13.35
N GLN A 75 13.17 -8.46 12.09
CA GLN A 75 13.75 -7.25 11.49
C GLN A 75 12.71 -6.12 11.38
N ARG A 76 11.49 -6.44 10.88
CA ARG A 76 10.38 -5.48 10.81
C ARG A 76 10.03 -4.91 12.19
N ILE A 77 9.87 -5.77 13.19
CA ILE A 77 9.54 -5.39 14.56
C ILE A 77 10.59 -4.42 15.14
N ALA A 78 11.89 -4.74 14.97
CA ALA A 78 12.96 -3.87 15.45
C ALA A 78 12.90 -2.47 14.81
N ALA A 79 12.67 -2.41 13.50
CA ALA A 79 12.53 -1.16 12.77
C ALA A 79 11.28 -0.36 13.16
N PHE A 80 10.11 -1.01 13.29
CA PHE A 80 8.88 -0.34 13.71
C PHE A 80 9.01 0.25 15.12
N ARG A 81 9.63 -0.49 16.04
CA ARG A 81 9.92 0.00 17.40
C ARG A 81 10.86 1.19 17.39
N ALA A 82 11.90 1.17 16.55
CA ALA A 82 12.80 2.31 16.40
C ALA A 82 12.08 3.54 15.82
N ALA A 83 11.27 3.37 14.77
CA ALA A 83 10.45 4.44 14.22
C ALA A 83 9.50 5.04 15.26
N LYS A 84 8.83 4.19 16.05
CA LYS A 84 7.93 4.63 17.13
C LYS A 84 8.65 5.39 18.24
N ARG A 85 9.84 4.94 18.63
CA ARG A 85 10.66 5.56 19.68
C ARG A 85 11.19 6.93 19.24
N ASP A 86 11.64 7.03 17.99
CA ASP A 86 12.44 8.18 17.55
C ASP A 86 11.63 9.21 16.74
N LYS A 87 10.40 8.89 16.32
CA LYS A 87 9.52 9.85 15.61
C LYS A 87 9.37 11.14 16.42
N LYS A 88 9.50 12.28 15.73
CA LYS A 88 9.35 13.60 16.36
C LYS A 88 7.90 14.04 16.48
N ASN A 89 7.05 13.66 15.53
CA ASN A 89 5.62 13.89 15.61
C ASN A 89 4.98 12.81 16.51
N PRO A 90 4.52 13.14 17.73
CA PRO A 90 3.96 12.16 18.65
C PRO A 90 2.64 11.55 18.15
N HIS A 91 1.94 12.25 17.24
CA HIS A 91 0.69 11.78 16.63
C HIS A 91 0.89 10.93 15.39
N ALA A 92 2.12 10.85 14.86
CA ALA A 92 2.37 10.11 13.63
C ALA A 92 2.12 8.61 13.83
N GLN A 93 1.33 8.01 12.96
CA GLN A 93 1.04 6.58 12.96
C GLN A 93 2.07 5.82 12.14
N ILE A 94 2.50 4.65 12.61
CA ILE A 94 3.41 3.76 11.88
C ILE A 94 2.61 2.65 11.18
N GLY A 95 2.81 2.52 9.87
CA GLY A 95 2.29 1.45 9.03
C GLY A 95 3.38 0.74 8.23
N THR A 96 3.03 -0.38 7.60
CA THR A 96 3.89 -1.11 6.65
C THR A 96 3.09 -1.46 5.41
N TYR A 97 3.75 -1.42 4.25
CA TYR A 97 3.15 -1.83 3.00
C TYR A 97 3.02 -3.37 2.92
N ALA A 98 1.82 -3.87 2.58
CA ALA A 98 1.55 -5.21 2.02
C ALA A 98 1.99 -6.48 2.79
N VAL A 99 2.21 -6.43 4.12
CA VAL A 99 2.56 -7.62 4.92
C VAL A 99 1.45 -8.08 5.87
N CYS A 100 0.61 -7.15 6.32
CA CYS A 100 -0.58 -7.42 7.12
C CYS A 100 -1.79 -6.83 6.39
N PRO A 101 -2.68 -7.66 5.83
CA PRO A 101 -2.42 -9.03 5.38
C PRO A 101 -1.41 -9.09 4.23
N VAL A 102 -0.92 -10.30 3.94
CA VAL A 102 -0.36 -10.59 2.61
C VAL A 102 -1.51 -10.58 1.62
N GLY A 103 -1.42 -9.70 0.61
CA GLY A 103 -2.44 -9.56 -0.42
C GLY A 103 -2.63 -10.83 -1.24
N ASP A 104 -3.87 -11.21 -1.50
CA ASP A 104 -4.18 -12.31 -2.43
C ASP A 104 -5.43 -11.98 -3.26
N TYR A 105 -5.24 -11.84 -4.58
CA TYR A 105 -6.34 -11.58 -5.52
C TYR A 105 -7.15 -12.84 -5.81
N TRP A 106 -6.49 -13.96 -6.09
CA TRP A 106 -7.15 -15.13 -6.66
C TRP A 106 -7.85 -15.98 -5.63
N THR A 107 -7.34 -16.06 -4.39
CA THR A 107 -7.99 -16.80 -3.32
C THR A 107 -9.41 -16.28 -3.02
N PRO A 108 -9.66 -14.97 -2.84
CA PRO A 108 -11.03 -14.48 -2.62
C PRO A 108 -11.89 -14.47 -3.89
N VAL A 109 -11.30 -14.30 -5.08
CA VAL A 109 -12.05 -14.24 -6.35
C VAL A 109 -12.48 -15.63 -6.83
N MET A 110 -11.64 -16.65 -6.63
CA MET A 110 -11.88 -18.06 -6.98
C MET A 110 -11.52 -18.97 -5.78
N PRO A 111 -12.37 -18.98 -4.73
CA PRO A 111 -12.03 -19.65 -3.48
C PRO A 111 -12.04 -21.16 -3.60
N SER A 112 -11.11 -21.79 -2.89
CA SER A 112 -11.23 -23.16 -2.41
C SER A 112 -10.93 -23.15 -0.91
N GLU A 113 -11.46 -24.14 -0.19
CA GLU A 113 -11.23 -24.27 1.26
C GLU A 113 -9.72 -24.31 1.59
N GLU A 114 -8.95 -25.08 0.83
CA GLU A 114 -7.50 -25.18 0.98
C GLU A 114 -6.79 -23.83 0.81
N LYS A 115 -7.12 -23.08 -0.25
CA LYS A 115 -6.51 -21.77 -0.52
C LYS A 115 -6.85 -20.76 0.58
N LEU A 116 -8.11 -20.73 1.02
CA LEU A 116 -8.57 -19.87 2.10
C LEU A 116 -7.86 -20.22 3.42
N LEU A 117 -7.75 -21.51 3.76
CA LEU A 117 -7.08 -21.96 4.96
C LEU A 117 -5.60 -21.56 4.96
N ALA A 118 -4.91 -21.74 3.83
CA ALA A 118 -3.52 -21.36 3.66
C ALA A 118 -3.32 -19.85 3.74
N TRP A 119 -4.16 -19.05 3.06
CA TRP A 119 -4.10 -17.60 3.09
C TRP A 119 -4.37 -17.04 4.51
N HIS A 120 -5.43 -17.49 5.17
CA HIS A 120 -5.68 -17.11 6.56
C HIS A 120 -4.57 -17.61 7.50
N GLY A 121 -3.97 -18.77 7.21
CA GLY A 121 -2.83 -19.31 7.93
C GLY A 121 -1.62 -18.37 7.90
N THR A 122 -1.24 -17.87 6.72
CA THR A 122 -0.13 -16.93 6.60
C THR A 122 -0.45 -15.58 7.26
N ASN A 123 -1.67 -15.09 7.16
CA ASN A 123 -2.03 -13.82 7.80
C ASN A 123 -2.08 -13.92 9.33
N ARG A 124 -2.49 -15.08 9.88
CA ARG A 124 -2.33 -15.39 11.31
C ARG A 124 -0.86 -15.47 11.70
N PHE A 125 0.00 -16.09 10.89
CA PHE A 125 1.45 -16.12 11.14
C PHE A 125 2.05 -14.70 11.21
N ASN A 126 1.55 -13.79 10.37
CA ASN A 126 1.99 -12.39 10.34
C ASN A 126 1.39 -11.53 11.46
N SER A 127 0.46 -12.03 12.28
CA SER A 127 -0.14 -11.22 13.35
C SER A 127 0.87 -10.73 14.38
N VAL A 128 2.03 -11.40 14.50
CA VAL A 128 3.11 -11.00 15.41
C VAL A 128 3.64 -9.60 15.12
N ILE A 129 3.70 -9.18 13.84
CA ILE A 129 4.21 -7.85 13.50
C ILE A 129 3.16 -6.75 13.71
N ALA A 130 1.86 -7.09 13.68
CA ALA A 130 0.78 -6.12 13.83
C ALA A 130 0.74 -5.45 15.21
N GLY A 131 1.28 -6.11 16.25
CA GLY A 131 1.42 -5.54 17.59
C GLY A 131 2.31 -4.29 17.62
N ASP A 132 3.29 -4.22 16.72
CA ASP A 132 4.23 -3.11 16.60
C ASP A 132 3.81 -2.06 15.56
N LEU A 133 2.62 -2.20 14.95
CA LEU A 133 2.03 -1.23 14.03
C LEU A 133 0.91 -0.41 14.70
N ASP A 134 0.70 0.81 14.19
CA ASP A 134 -0.43 1.66 14.60
C ASP A 134 -1.60 1.55 13.61
N VAL A 135 -1.29 1.29 12.34
CA VAL A 135 -2.25 1.11 11.25
C VAL A 135 -1.83 -0.06 10.34
N ILE A 136 -2.81 -0.62 9.63
CA ILE A 136 -2.63 -1.77 8.74
C ILE A 136 -2.87 -1.29 7.30
N CYS A 137 -1.89 -1.48 6.42
CA CYS A 137 -1.91 -0.90 5.08
C CYS A 137 -1.83 -1.96 3.99
N PRO A 138 -2.94 -2.70 3.72
CA PRO A 138 -2.97 -3.67 2.64
C PRO A 138 -2.73 -3.00 1.29
N SER A 139 -2.11 -3.73 0.36
CA SER A 139 -2.08 -3.34 -1.05
C SER A 139 -3.37 -3.81 -1.72
N LEU A 140 -4.11 -2.91 -2.36
CA LEU A 140 -5.36 -3.15 -3.07
C LEU A 140 -5.27 -2.72 -4.54
N TYR A 141 -4.14 -3.03 -5.19
CA TYR A 141 -3.93 -2.68 -6.59
C TYR A 141 -4.83 -3.48 -7.53
N ALA A 142 -5.25 -2.84 -8.62
CA ALA A 142 -5.91 -3.51 -9.71
C ALA A 142 -4.87 -4.11 -10.68
N PHE A 143 -5.02 -5.41 -10.97
CA PHE A 143 -4.15 -6.14 -11.89
C PHE A 143 -4.79 -6.35 -13.26
N TYR A 144 -6.13 -6.38 -13.32
CA TYR A 144 -6.91 -6.74 -14.50
C TYR A 144 -8.06 -5.77 -14.70
N ASP A 145 -8.53 -5.61 -15.94
CA ASP A 145 -9.77 -4.90 -16.24
C ASP A 145 -11.02 -5.73 -15.86
N ASP A 146 -11.20 -5.92 -14.55
CA ASP A 146 -12.26 -6.68 -13.92
C ASP A 146 -12.67 -5.99 -12.61
N GLU A 147 -13.55 -4.99 -12.74
CA GLU A 147 -14.08 -4.22 -11.61
C GLU A 147 -14.72 -5.13 -10.54
N LYS A 148 -15.50 -6.13 -10.96
CA LYS A 148 -16.22 -7.02 -10.04
C LYS A 148 -15.26 -7.94 -9.28
N GLY A 149 -14.26 -8.49 -9.96
CA GLY A 149 -13.21 -9.29 -9.33
C GLY A 149 -12.39 -8.44 -8.37
N TRP A 150 -12.04 -7.21 -8.77
CA TRP A 150 -11.33 -6.29 -7.89
C TRP A 150 -12.12 -5.97 -6.61
N VAL A 151 -13.43 -5.70 -6.69
CA VAL A 151 -14.27 -5.42 -5.50
C VAL A 151 -14.27 -6.63 -4.54
N LYS A 152 -14.43 -7.85 -5.06
CA LYS A 152 -14.37 -9.08 -4.23
C LYS A 152 -13.01 -9.23 -3.54
N TYR A 153 -11.93 -9.03 -4.29
CA TYR A 153 -10.57 -9.06 -3.78
C TYR A 153 -10.37 -8.00 -2.68
N ALA A 154 -10.76 -6.76 -2.94
CA ALA A 154 -10.58 -5.63 -2.04
C ALA A 154 -11.32 -5.85 -0.72
N ILE A 155 -12.60 -6.20 -0.78
CA ILE A 155 -13.42 -6.45 0.42
C ILE A 155 -12.79 -7.56 1.27
N ALA A 156 -12.42 -8.69 0.68
CA ALA A 156 -11.85 -9.80 1.44
C ALA A 156 -10.51 -9.42 2.12
N ASN A 157 -9.65 -8.67 1.44
CA ASN A 157 -8.37 -8.23 2.00
C ASN A 157 -8.55 -7.15 3.09
N ILE A 158 -9.55 -6.28 2.96
CA ILE A 158 -9.92 -5.30 3.99
C ILE A 158 -10.45 -6.03 5.24
N GLU A 159 -11.36 -6.99 5.05
CA GLU A 159 -11.92 -7.78 6.16
C GLU A 159 -10.83 -8.57 6.89
N GLU A 160 -9.87 -9.13 6.16
CA GLU A 160 -8.71 -9.79 6.74
C GLU A 160 -7.81 -8.81 7.50
N ALA A 161 -7.60 -7.60 6.97
CA ALA A 161 -6.83 -6.54 7.63
C ALA A 161 -7.45 -6.11 8.97
N TYR A 162 -8.78 -6.02 9.05
CA TYR A 162 -9.45 -5.67 10.31
C TYR A 162 -9.31 -6.72 11.40
N LYS A 163 -8.97 -7.98 11.07
CA LYS A 163 -8.72 -9.02 12.09
C LYS A 163 -7.52 -8.70 12.99
N TYR A 164 -6.64 -7.78 12.58
CA TYR A 164 -5.54 -7.31 13.43
C TYR A 164 -5.97 -6.27 14.50
N GLY A 165 -7.22 -5.80 14.48
CA GLY A 165 -7.76 -4.90 15.51
C GLY A 165 -7.19 -3.48 15.46
N LYS A 166 -6.81 -3.01 14.26
CA LYS A 166 -6.18 -1.71 14.01
C LYS A 166 -6.93 -0.98 12.88
N PRO A 167 -6.81 0.36 12.79
CA PRO A 167 -7.31 1.10 11.63
C PRO A 167 -6.67 0.59 10.34
N VAL A 168 -7.46 0.54 9.26
CA VAL A 168 -7.04 0.04 7.95
C VAL A 168 -6.93 1.20 6.97
N ILE A 169 -5.74 1.36 6.38
CA ILE A 169 -5.41 2.43 5.43
C ILE A 169 -4.77 1.80 4.19
N PRO A 170 -5.57 1.26 3.24
CA PRO A 170 -5.04 0.57 2.08
C PRO A 170 -4.26 1.46 1.14
N PHE A 171 -3.34 0.86 0.40
CA PHE A 171 -2.74 1.40 -0.81
C PHE A 171 -3.64 1.12 -2.00
N ILE A 172 -4.01 2.16 -2.73
CA ILE A 172 -4.65 2.05 -4.05
C ILE A 172 -3.85 2.87 -5.08
N CYS A 173 -4.01 2.52 -6.35
CA CYS A 173 -3.29 3.12 -7.45
C CYS A 173 -4.27 3.53 -8.56
N PRO A 174 -4.09 4.70 -9.22
CA PRO A 174 -4.95 5.11 -10.33
C PRO A 174 -4.66 4.40 -11.66
N HIS A 175 -3.55 3.64 -11.72
CA HIS A 175 -3.18 2.83 -12.87
C HIS A 175 -3.01 1.36 -12.47
N TYR A 176 -3.14 0.46 -13.44
CA TYR A 176 -2.97 -0.96 -13.18
C TYR A 176 -1.56 -1.27 -12.67
N HIS A 177 -1.47 -2.32 -11.87
CA HIS A 177 -0.19 -2.86 -11.43
C HIS A 177 0.62 -3.38 -12.62
N HIS A 178 1.93 -3.23 -12.56
CA HIS A 178 2.82 -3.51 -13.68
C HIS A 178 3.07 -5.01 -13.92
N SER A 179 2.59 -5.89 -13.04
CA SER A 179 2.80 -7.34 -13.15
C SER A 179 2.10 -7.96 -14.36
N ASP A 180 1.01 -7.39 -14.85
CA ASP A 180 0.35 -7.83 -16.09
C ASP A 180 0.80 -6.95 -17.28
N PRO A 181 1.57 -7.49 -18.25
CA PRO A 181 2.01 -6.74 -19.43
C PRO A 181 0.86 -6.16 -20.27
N LYS A 182 -0.34 -6.76 -20.24
CA LYS A 182 -1.51 -6.27 -20.98
C LYS A 182 -2.03 -4.95 -20.43
N PHE A 183 -1.94 -4.76 -19.11
CA PHE A 183 -2.53 -3.62 -18.40
C PHE A 183 -1.50 -2.63 -17.86
N ARG A 184 -0.22 -3.02 -17.79
CA ARG A 184 0.89 -2.15 -17.41
C ARG A 184 0.83 -0.79 -18.14
N ASN A 185 1.10 0.29 -17.41
CA ASN A 185 1.09 1.69 -17.89
C ASN A 185 -0.27 2.14 -18.44
N LYS A 186 -1.39 1.58 -17.96
CA LYS A 186 -2.74 2.04 -18.28
C LYS A 186 -3.47 2.52 -17.04
N MET A 187 -4.22 3.61 -17.19
CA MET A 187 -5.13 4.11 -16.15
C MET A 187 -6.30 3.16 -15.97
N ILE A 188 -6.83 3.09 -14.75
CA ILE A 188 -7.96 2.22 -14.40
C ILE A 188 -9.28 2.96 -14.69
N PRO A 189 -10.14 2.44 -15.59
CA PRO A 189 -11.41 3.08 -15.90
C PRO A 189 -12.39 3.12 -14.72
N TYR A 190 -12.32 2.12 -13.84
CA TYR A 190 -13.21 1.98 -12.67
C TYR A 190 -12.60 2.52 -11.36
N PHE A 191 -11.66 3.47 -11.43
CA PHE A 191 -11.01 4.03 -10.23
C PHE A 191 -12.02 4.69 -9.27
N GLY A 192 -13.13 5.25 -9.79
CA GLY A 192 -14.23 5.75 -8.96
C GLY A 192 -14.78 4.67 -8.03
N THR A 193 -15.06 3.47 -8.55
CA THR A 193 -15.48 2.32 -7.74
C THR A 193 -14.44 1.94 -6.70
N MET A 194 -13.15 2.00 -7.05
CA MET A 194 -12.07 1.71 -6.10
C MET A 194 -12.06 2.67 -4.93
N ILE A 195 -12.18 3.97 -5.21
CA ILE A 195 -12.12 5.01 -4.18
C ILE A 195 -13.35 5.02 -3.29
N ASP A 196 -14.54 4.73 -3.84
CA ASP A 196 -15.77 4.60 -3.08
C ASP A 196 -15.72 3.36 -2.18
N THR A 197 -15.21 2.23 -2.70
CA THR A 197 -15.05 1.00 -1.90
C THR A 197 -14.19 1.23 -0.67
N VAL A 198 -13.02 1.88 -0.82
CA VAL A 198 -12.14 2.14 0.34
C VAL A 198 -12.72 3.23 1.26
N ARG A 199 -13.43 4.22 0.72
CA ARG A 199 -14.09 5.25 1.55
C ARG A 199 -15.19 4.66 2.43
N GLU A 200 -15.96 3.71 1.91
CA GLU A 200 -17.06 3.07 2.65
C GLU A 200 -16.56 2.05 3.67
N ARG A 201 -15.40 1.45 3.44
CA ARG A 201 -14.93 0.27 4.18
C ARG A 201 -13.67 0.49 5.01
N CYS A 202 -12.95 1.60 4.85
CA CYS A 202 -11.67 1.83 5.49
C CYS A 202 -11.62 3.17 6.24
N ASP A 203 -10.63 3.31 7.12
CA ASP A 203 -10.46 4.52 7.93
C ASP A 203 -9.90 5.69 7.12
N SER A 204 -9.11 5.40 6.08
CA SER A 204 -8.46 6.33 5.14
C SER A 204 -7.90 5.53 3.96
N ALA A 205 -7.24 6.16 2.98
CA ALA A 205 -6.47 5.42 1.96
C ALA A 205 -5.21 6.17 1.54
N ILE A 206 -4.21 5.45 1.03
CA ILE A 206 -2.99 5.97 0.45
C ILE A 206 -3.06 5.84 -1.08
N LEU A 207 -2.91 6.94 -1.78
CA LEU A 207 -2.72 6.95 -3.23
C LEU A 207 -1.24 6.75 -3.54
N TRP A 208 -0.91 5.65 -4.19
CA TRP A 208 0.43 5.36 -4.69
C TRP A 208 0.41 5.20 -6.20
N GLY A 209 1.55 5.44 -6.85
CA GLY A 209 1.72 5.26 -8.29
C GLY A 209 2.40 6.45 -8.95
N GLY A 210 2.14 6.63 -10.24
CA GLY A 210 2.78 7.65 -11.06
C GLY A 210 4.13 7.21 -11.62
N TRP A 211 4.31 5.91 -11.86
CA TRP A 211 5.55 5.34 -12.42
C TRP A 211 5.23 4.50 -13.66
N TRP A 212 6.05 4.64 -14.70
CA TRP A 212 6.09 3.76 -15.86
C TRP A 212 6.99 2.58 -15.59
N PHE A 213 6.53 1.39 -15.92
CA PHE A 213 7.33 0.18 -15.86
C PHE A 213 7.50 -0.36 -17.29
N GLY A 214 8.72 -0.65 -17.70
CA GLY A 214 9.08 -1.38 -18.93
C GLY A 214 8.28 -1.11 -20.21
N SER A 215 8.28 0.11 -20.75
CA SER A 215 7.87 0.36 -22.16
C SER A 215 9.04 0.14 -23.12
N LYS A 216 8.78 -0.17 -24.40
CA LYS A 216 9.81 -0.40 -25.44
C LYS A 216 10.62 0.86 -25.80
N ASP A 217 10.10 2.04 -25.46
CA ASP A 217 10.78 3.34 -25.59
C ASP A 217 11.72 3.63 -24.41
N VAL A 218 11.77 2.71 -23.45
CA VAL A 218 12.67 2.69 -22.32
C VAL A 218 13.53 1.44 -22.49
N GLY A 219 14.85 1.62 -22.47
CA GLY A 219 15.82 0.60 -22.87
C GLY A 219 15.50 -0.79 -22.32
N GLN A 220 15.61 -1.78 -23.21
CA GLN A 220 15.69 -3.21 -22.96
C GLN A 220 15.74 -3.63 -21.47
N GLY A 221 14.59 -4.07 -20.95
CA GLY A 221 14.47 -5.14 -19.96
C GLY A 221 14.96 -4.90 -18.52
N ASN A 222 15.77 -3.86 -18.24
CA ASN A 222 16.49 -3.74 -16.97
C ASN A 222 16.42 -2.35 -16.32
N GLU A 223 15.73 -1.38 -16.92
CA GLU A 223 15.64 -0.04 -16.34
C GLU A 223 14.59 0.03 -15.22
N SER A 224 14.98 0.69 -14.13
CA SER A 224 14.07 1.07 -13.04
C SER A 224 12.95 1.93 -13.62
N GLY A 225 11.72 1.75 -13.11
CA GLY A 225 10.59 2.54 -13.60
C GLY A 225 10.89 4.04 -13.55
N HIS A 226 10.35 4.79 -14.51
CA HIS A 226 10.52 6.26 -14.58
C HIS A 226 9.22 6.96 -14.19
N PRO A 227 9.27 8.13 -13.54
CA PRO A 227 8.05 8.89 -13.21
C PRO A 227 7.17 9.17 -14.44
N TRP A 228 5.87 8.87 -14.35
CA TRP A 228 4.86 9.20 -15.37
C TRP A 228 4.69 10.72 -15.44
N PRO A 229 4.73 11.37 -16.62
CA PRO A 229 4.35 12.78 -16.77
C PRO A 229 3.01 13.14 -16.13
N TRP A 230 2.96 14.22 -15.38
CA TRP A 230 1.70 14.73 -14.84
C TRP A 230 0.77 15.25 -15.94
N GLU A 231 -0.51 14.91 -15.85
CA GLU A 231 -1.58 15.45 -16.70
C GLU A 231 -2.64 16.12 -15.82
N LYS A 232 -2.99 17.36 -16.14
CA LYS A 232 -3.91 18.18 -15.33
C LYS A 232 -5.35 17.66 -15.30
N ASP A 233 -5.70 16.82 -16.27
CA ASP A 233 -7.05 16.37 -16.59
C ASP A 233 -7.24 14.86 -16.43
N PHE A 234 -6.32 14.20 -15.69
CA PHE A 234 -6.49 12.81 -15.28
C PHE A 234 -7.90 12.55 -14.76
N ALA A 235 -8.58 11.53 -15.31
CA ALA A 235 -9.92 11.16 -14.90
C ALA A 235 -9.99 10.80 -13.41
N TRP A 236 -8.99 10.06 -12.90
CA TRP A 236 -8.90 9.69 -11.49
C TRP A 236 -8.80 10.91 -10.55
N LEU A 237 -8.25 12.04 -11.01
CA LEU A 237 -8.13 13.25 -10.19
C LEU A 237 -9.50 13.89 -9.94
N LYS A 238 -10.45 13.73 -10.88
CA LYS A 238 -11.85 14.15 -10.67
C LYS A 238 -12.48 13.35 -9.53
N GLU A 239 -12.22 12.04 -9.46
CA GLU A 239 -12.69 11.19 -8.37
C GLU A 239 -12.07 11.58 -7.03
N VAL A 240 -10.77 11.87 -6.99
CA VAL A 240 -10.12 12.36 -5.76
C VAL A 240 -10.75 13.67 -5.28
N ARG A 241 -10.98 14.62 -6.18
CA ARG A 241 -11.65 15.89 -5.85
C ARG A 241 -13.07 15.68 -5.35
N ARG A 242 -13.81 14.72 -5.91
CA ARG A 242 -15.16 14.34 -5.46
C ARG A 242 -15.14 13.93 -3.98
N ILE A 243 -14.24 13.03 -3.62
CA ILE A 243 -14.11 12.52 -2.25
C ILE A 243 -13.67 13.62 -1.26
N VAL A 244 -12.62 14.37 -1.59
CA VAL A 244 -12.02 15.33 -0.66
C VAL A 244 -12.89 16.57 -0.47
N ARG A 245 -13.63 17.00 -1.50
CA ARG A 245 -14.49 18.18 -1.46
C ARG A 245 -15.93 17.87 -1.04
N GLY A 246 -16.28 16.59 -0.87
CA GLY A 246 -17.63 16.15 -0.54
C GLY A 246 -18.64 16.43 -1.66
N LEU A 247 -18.16 16.48 -2.91
CA LEU A 247 -18.98 16.65 -4.11
C LEU A 247 -19.53 15.30 -4.60
#